data_AF-A0A6A5GDC0-F1
#
_entry.id   AF-A0A6A5GDC0-F1
#
_cell.length_a   1.000
_cell.length_b   1.000
_cell.length_c   1.000
_cell.angle_alpha   90.00
_cell.angle_beta   90.00
_cell.angle_gamma   90.00
#
_symmetry.space_group_name_H-M   'P 1'
#
loop_
_entity.id
_entity.type
_entity.pdbx_description
1 polymer ?
#
loop_
_entity_poly.entity_id
_entity_poly.type
_entity_poly.pdbx_seq_one_letter_code
_entity_poly.pdbx_strand_id
1 'polypeptide(L)'
;MKTLILLLALTAVSVAQIGLAVPAGTKDFELPIHASDVKAFTRKLKNGETQTWNLSGANKGTWVDSKGKKIPSTNFVFVAPSNLKIKKVTKGDAGFYDYISTFAPVDPAPLPPGVHIDPGMPTGFDLTVN
;
A
#
# COMPACT_ATOMS: atom_id res chain seq x y z
N MET A 1 -26.34 -45.09 -8.27
CA MET A 1 -25.62 -44.76 -7.03
C MET A 1 -25.29 -43.27 -7.04
N LYS A 2 -25.11 -42.71 -5.85
CA LYS A 2 -25.34 -41.31 -5.48
C LYS A 2 -24.38 -40.31 -6.14
N THR A 3 -24.96 -39.16 -6.46
CA THR A 3 -24.40 -37.87 -6.85
C THR A 3 -23.22 -37.45 -5.97
N LEU A 4 -22.16 -36.89 -6.56
CA LEU A 4 -21.31 -35.94 -5.86
C LEU A 4 -20.74 -34.90 -6.84
N ILE A 5 -21.43 -33.77 -6.94
CA ILE A 5 -20.93 -32.55 -7.55
C ILE A 5 -20.11 -31.85 -6.45
N LEU A 6 -18.79 -31.81 -6.59
CA LEU A 6 -17.93 -31.03 -5.70
C LEU A 6 -17.69 -29.66 -6.37
N LEU A 7 -18.59 -28.71 -6.12
CA LEU A 7 -18.42 -27.32 -6.53
C LEU A 7 -17.56 -26.62 -5.47
N LEU A 8 -16.25 -26.53 -5.71
CA LEU A 8 -15.33 -25.77 -4.86
C LEU A 8 -15.52 -24.27 -5.18
N ALA A 9 -16.47 -23.63 -4.50
CA ALA A 9 -16.61 -22.18 -4.55
C ALA A 9 -15.44 -21.54 -3.77
N LEU A 10 -14.36 -21.20 -4.49
CA LEU A 10 -13.40 -20.21 -4.01
C LEU A 10 -14.10 -18.86 -4.05
N THR A 11 -14.76 -18.49 -2.95
CA THR A 11 -15.12 -17.10 -2.70
C THR A 11 -13.82 -16.35 -2.41
N ALA A 12 -13.19 -15.82 -3.46
CA ALA A 12 -12.20 -14.78 -3.31
C ALA A 12 -12.92 -13.59 -2.67
N VAL A 13 -12.66 -13.37 -1.37
CA VAL A 13 -13.10 -12.18 -0.66
C VAL A 13 -12.37 -11.01 -1.32
N SER A 14 -13.01 -10.38 -2.30
CA SER A 14 -12.55 -9.10 -2.84
C SER A 14 -12.80 -8.07 -1.75
N VAL A 15 -11.79 -7.85 -0.91
CA VAL A 15 -11.73 -6.69 -0.04
C VAL A 15 -11.91 -5.48 -0.95
N ALA A 16 -12.94 -4.67 -0.70
CA ALA A 16 -13.20 -3.48 -1.48
C ALA A 16 -11.99 -2.53 -1.32
N GLN A 17 -11.06 -2.60 -2.26
CA GLN A 17 -9.92 -1.68 -2.32
C GLN A 17 -10.46 -0.31 -2.69
N ILE A 18 -10.21 0.67 -1.83
CA ILE A 18 -10.51 2.07 -2.13
C ILE A 18 -9.55 2.48 -3.26
N GLY A 19 -10.07 2.50 -4.48
CA GLY A 19 -9.33 2.92 -5.67
C GLY A 19 -9.62 4.38 -6.01
N LEU A 20 -8.60 5.15 -6.36
CA LEU A 20 -8.74 6.51 -6.88
C LEU A 20 -8.20 6.56 -8.31
N ALA A 21 -9.04 7.04 -9.24
CA ALA A 21 -8.63 7.31 -10.62
C ALA A 21 -8.24 8.77 -10.78
N VAL A 22 -7.01 9.02 -11.24
CA VAL A 22 -6.42 10.36 -11.38
C VAL A 22 -5.88 10.56 -12.80
N PRO A 23 -6.12 11.69 -13.49
CA PRO A 23 -5.55 11.94 -14.81
C PRO A 23 -4.02 12.03 -14.78
N ALA A 24 -3.37 11.50 -15.82
CA ALA A 24 -1.95 11.72 -16.04
C ALA A 24 -1.64 13.24 -16.13
N GLY A 25 -0.55 13.65 -15.48
CA GLY A 25 -0.12 15.04 -15.44
C GLY A 25 -0.68 15.86 -14.28
N THR A 26 -1.59 15.31 -13.46
CA THR A 26 -2.03 15.91 -12.20
C THR A 26 -0.81 16.27 -11.34
N LYS A 27 -0.72 17.52 -10.89
CA LYS A 27 0.41 18.03 -10.10
C LYS A 27 0.11 17.95 -8.62
N ASP A 28 1.17 17.80 -7.83
CA ASP A 28 1.12 17.85 -6.37
C ASP A 28 0.05 16.95 -5.73
N PHE A 29 -0.10 15.74 -6.27
CA PHE A 29 -1.09 14.78 -5.81
C PHE A 29 -0.63 14.10 -4.52
N GLU A 30 -1.32 14.38 -3.41
CA GLU A 30 -1.08 13.70 -2.14
C GLU A 30 -1.77 12.35 -2.12
N LEU A 31 -1.01 11.31 -1.80
CA LEU A 31 -1.54 9.97 -1.68
C LEU A 31 -2.44 9.87 -0.43
N PRO A 32 -3.69 9.42 -0.55
CA PRO A 32 -4.62 9.30 0.59
C PRO A 32 -4.31 8.05 1.43
N ILE A 33 -3.08 7.96 1.94
CA ILE A 33 -2.64 6.90 2.86
C ILE A 33 -2.84 7.43 4.27
N HIS A 34 -3.78 6.85 5.02
CA HIS A 34 -4.04 7.24 6.40
C HIS A 34 -2.98 6.68 7.35
N ALA A 35 -1.79 7.24 7.27
CA ALA A 35 -0.70 6.80 8.11
C ALA A 35 -0.54 7.73 9.31
N SER A 36 -0.61 7.17 10.52
CA SER A 36 -0.33 7.92 11.74
C SER A 36 1.17 7.93 12.07
N ASP A 37 1.86 6.83 11.76
CA ASP A 37 3.25 6.59 12.21
C ASP A 37 4.06 5.86 11.12
N VAL A 38 4.49 6.59 10.10
CA VAL A 38 5.17 6.00 8.93
C VAL A 38 6.65 5.77 9.20
N LYS A 39 7.10 4.54 8.97
CA LYS A 39 8.53 4.20 8.80
C LYS A 39 8.96 4.28 7.33
N ALA A 40 8.11 3.78 6.44
CA ALA A 40 8.33 3.78 5.01
C ALA A 40 6.99 3.69 4.26
N PHE A 41 6.97 4.12 3.01
CA PHE A 41 5.86 3.84 2.10
C PHE A 41 6.19 2.64 1.23
N THR A 42 5.18 1.91 0.80
CA THR A 42 5.34 0.80 -0.14
C THR A 42 4.41 0.98 -1.32
N ARG A 43 4.79 0.41 -2.45
CA ARG A 43 3.89 0.26 -3.58
C ARG A 43 4.08 -1.07 -4.28
N LYS A 44 2.99 -1.61 -4.80
CA LYS A 44 2.97 -2.73 -5.73
C LYS A 44 2.49 -2.22 -7.09
N LEU A 45 3.40 -2.20 -8.05
CA LEU A 45 3.12 -1.75 -9.42
C LEU A 45 2.33 -2.81 -10.19
N LYS A 46 1.73 -2.39 -11.32
CA LYS A 46 0.96 -3.29 -12.20
C LYS A 46 1.76 -4.48 -12.74
N ASN A 47 3.08 -4.33 -12.90
CA ASN A 47 3.97 -5.42 -13.31
C ASN A 47 4.28 -6.41 -12.17
N GLY A 48 3.71 -6.22 -10.98
CA GLY A 48 3.92 -7.07 -9.81
C GLY A 48 5.13 -6.68 -8.96
N GLU A 49 5.94 -5.71 -9.37
CA GLU A 49 7.08 -5.26 -8.58
C GLU A 49 6.65 -4.53 -7.32
N THR A 50 7.24 -4.91 -6.20
CA THR A 50 7.10 -4.22 -4.91
C THR A 50 8.30 -3.32 -4.68
N GLN A 51 8.02 -2.08 -4.28
CA GLN A 51 9.04 -1.09 -3.99
C GLN A 51 8.79 -0.44 -2.63
N THR A 52 9.85 0.00 -1.97
CA THR A 52 9.79 0.66 -0.66
C THR A 52 10.47 2.02 -0.71
N TRP A 53 9.84 3.04 -0.14
CA TRP A 53 10.36 4.39 -0.04
C TRP A 53 10.62 4.72 1.43
N ASN A 54 11.90 4.73 1.81
CA ASN A 54 12.30 4.83 3.23
C ASN A 54 12.33 6.28 3.70
N LEU A 55 11.90 6.53 4.95
CA LEU A 55 12.00 7.85 5.59
C LEU A 55 13.31 8.07 6.36
N SER A 56 14.12 7.02 6.52
CA SER A 56 15.39 7.04 7.25
C SER A 56 16.43 6.10 6.60
N GLY A 57 17.68 6.18 7.08
CA GLY A 57 18.79 5.34 6.60
C GLY A 57 19.39 5.74 5.24
N ALA A 58 20.27 4.90 4.71
CA ALA A 58 21.07 5.16 3.49
C ALA A 58 20.24 5.29 2.20
N ASN A 59 18.99 4.81 2.23
CA ASN A 59 18.03 4.86 1.13
C ASN A 59 16.90 5.87 1.38
N LYS A 60 17.07 6.78 2.35
CA LYS A 60 16.07 7.81 2.65
C LYS A 60 15.69 8.58 1.39
N GLY A 61 14.38 8.75 1.19
CA GLY A 61 13.84 9.55 0.09
C GLY A 61 13.96 8.90 -1.30
N THR A 62 14.30 7.61 -1.38
CA THR A 62 14.45 6.89 -2.65
C THR A 62 13.65 5.59 -2.63
N TRP A 63 13.07 5.23 -3.77
CA TRP A 63 12.46 3.91 -3.96
C TRP A 63 13.55 2.85 -4.03
N VAL A 64 13.33 1.70 -3.40
CA VAL A 64 14.16 0.51 -3.54
C VAL A 64 13.32 -0.68 -3.94
N ASP A 65 13.89 -1.59 -4.73
CA ASP A 65 13.25 -2.87 -5.03
C ASP A 65 13.35 -3.85 -3.84
N SER A 66 12.79 -5.05 -4.02
CA SER A 66 12.85 -6.14 -3.02
C SER A 66 14.26 -6.62 -2.68
N LYS A 67 15.26 -6.27 -3.50
CA LYS A 67 16.68 -6.58 -3.29
C LYS A 67 17.45 -5.40 -2.67
N GLY A 68 16.76 -4.29 -2.36
CA GLY A 68 17.36 -3.08 -1.80
C GLY A 68 18.08 -2.21 -2.84
N LYS A 69 17.96 -2.50 -4.13
CA LYS A 69 18.56 -1.68 -5.19
C LYS A 69 17.77 -0.40 -5.35
N LYS A 70 18.48 0.74 -5.38
CA LYS A 70 17.87 2.06 -5.61
C LYS A 70 17.22 2.14 -6.99
N ILE A 71 16.01 2.68 -7.01
CA ILE A 71 15.23 3.00 -8.19
C ILE A 71 15.20 4.52 -8.28
N PRO A 72 15.92 5.12 -9.25
CA PRO A 72 15.95 6.56 -9.42
C PRO A 72 14.54 7.12 -9.60
N SER A 73 14.16 8.05 -8.73
CA SER A 73 12.91 8.78 -8.86
C SER A 73 13.01 10.13 -8.17
N THR A 74 12.69 11.20 -8.90
CA THR A 74 12.62 12.57 -8.37
C THR A 74 11.17 13.03 -8.19
N ASN A 75 10.20 12.17 -8.51
CA ASN A 75 8.78 12.51 -8.62
C ASN A 75 8.03 12.45 -7.29
N PHE A 76 8.66 11.96 -6.23
CA PHE A 76 8.03 11.77 -4.93
C PHE A 76 8.67 12.67 -3.86
N VAL A 77 7.85 13.13 -2.92
CA VAL A 77 8.30 13.94 -1.78
C VAL A 77 7.50 13.55 -0.55
N PHE A 78 8.19 13.45 0.59
CA PHE A 78 7.52 13.31 1.88
C PHE A 78 6.96 14.65 2.31
N VAL A 79 5.70 14.65 2.72
CA VAL A 79 5.03 15.77 3.37
C VAL A 79 4.76 15.35 4.80
N ALA A 80 5.52 15.92 5.74
CA ALA A 80 5.34 15.63 7.16
C ALA A 80 3.92 16.03 7.61
N PRO A 81 3.30 15.30 8.55
CA PRO A 81 3.91 14.24 9.35
C PRO A 81 3.88 12.85 8.69
N SER A 82 3.07 12.60 7.67
CA SER A 82 2.79 11.23 7.26
C SER A 82 2.35 11.01 5.81
N ASN A 83 2.40 12.02 4.95
CA ASN A 83 1.94 11.91 3.57
C ASN A 83 3.10 11.70 2.59
N LEU A 84 2.83 10.97 1.51
CA LEU A 84 3.68 10.93 0.33
C LEU A 84 2.99 11.66 -0.81
N LYS A 85 3.68 12.60 -1.43
CA LYS A 85 3.17 13.39 -2.55
C LYS A 85 3.86 13.01 -3.85
N ILE A 86 3.07 12.88 -4.92
CA ILE A 86 3.55 12.78 -6.30
C ILE A 86 3.57 14.18 -6.90
N LYS A 87 4.74 14.66 -7.30
CA LYS A 87 4.91 16.00 -7.88
C LYS A 87 4.14 16.14 -9.19
N LYS A 88 4.18 15.13 -10.05
CA LYS A 88 3.40 15.05 -11.28
C LYS A 88 3.06 13.60 -11.61
N VAL A 89 1.79 13.24 -11.58
CA VAL A 89 1.31 11.86 -11.81
C VAL A 89 1.63 11.40 -13.24
N THR A 90 2.17 10.19 -13.36
CA THR A 90 2.44 9.52 -14.65
C THR A 90 1.81 8.13 -14.68
N LYS A 91 1.63 7.54 -15.87
CA LYS A 91 1.08 6.18 -15.99
C LYS A 91 1.90 5.12 -15.25
N GLY A 92 3.20 5.34 -15.08
CA GLY A 92 4.09 4.45 -14.33
C GLY A 92 3.91 4.53 -12.80
N ASP A 93 3.17 5.52 -12.31
CA ASP A 93 2.84 5.64 -10.88
C ASP A 93 1.59 4.83 -10.52
N ALA A 94 0.89 4.23 -11.48
CA ALA A 94 -0.27 3.40 -11.17
C ALA A 94 0.13 2.13 -10.40
N GLY A 95 -0.62 1.82 -9.34
CA GLY A 95 -0.35 0.69 -8.46
C GLY A 95 -1.04 0.82 -7.11
N PHE A 96 -0.90 -0.21 -6.30
CA PHE A 96 -1.37 -0.22 -4.93
C PHE A 96 -0.32 0.39 -4.02
N TYR A 97 -0.70 1.36 -3.20
CA TYR A 97 0.19 2.04 -2.26
C TYR A 97 -0.23 1.77 -0.84
N ASP A 98 0.74 1.62 0.06
CA ASP A 98 0.52 1.38 1.48
C ASP A 98 1.71 1.92 2.29
N TYR A 99 1.76 1.65 3.59
CA TYR A 99 2.87 2.05 4.45
C TYR A 99 3.30 0.95 5.43
N ILE A 100 4.51 1.10 5.94
CA ILE A 100 5.05 0.31 7.05
C ILE A 100 5.01 1.20 8.28
N SER A 101 4.35 0.75 9.35
CA SER A 101 4.31 1.45 10.62
C SER A 101 5.67 1.43 11.33
N THR A 102 5.97 2.46 12.14
CA THR A 102 7.08 2.42 13.09
C THR A 102 6.80 1.46 14.25
N PHE A 103 5.52 1.24 14.59
CA PHE A 103 5.11 0.29 15.60
C PHE A 103 5.17 -1.14 15.07
N ALA A 104 5.67 -2.06 15.89
CA ALA A 104 5.52 -3.48 15.62
C ALA A 104 4.02 -3.84 15.64
N PRO A 105 3.57 -4.79 14.80
CA PRO A 105 2.26 -5.40 14.99
C PRO A 105 2.16 -5.87 16.44
N VAL A 106 1.14 -5.40 17.16
CA VAL A 106 0.86 -5.93 18.50
C VAL A 106 0.49 -7.38 18.29
N ASP A 107 1.31 -8.31 18.80
CA ASP A 107 0.89 -9.71 18.91
C ASP A 107 -0.37 -9.70 19.78
N PRO A 108 -1.55 -10.06 19.25
CA PRO A 108 -2.75 -10.01 20.05
C PRO A 108 -2.58 -11.04 21.17
N ALA A 109 -2.23 -10.55 22.36
CA ALA A 109 -2.37 -11.32 23.58
C ALA A 109 -3.75 -12.00 23.57
N PRO A 110 -3.90 -13.22 24.09
CA PRO A 110 -5.15 -13.95 24.04
C PRO A 110 -6.29 -13.05 24.52
N LEU A 111 -7.19 -12.74 23.57
CA LEU A 111 -8.28 -11.83 23.82
C LEU A 111 -9.19 -12.43 24.90
N PRO A 112 -9.76 -11.60 25.80
CA PRO A 112 -10.79 -12.08 26.72
C PRO A 112 -11.93 -12.78 25.96
N PRO A 113 -12.58 -13.80 26.56
CA PRO A 113 -13.70 -14.48 25.91
C PRO A 113 -14.77 -13.49 25.42
N GLY A 114 -15.13 -13.57 24.15
CA GLY A 114 -16.14 -12.70 23.52
C GLY A 114 -15.61 -11.41 22.90
N VAL A 115 -14.31 -11.12 22.99
CA VAL A 115 -13.68 -9.97 22.32
C VAL A 115 -13.13 -10.42 20.96
N HIS A 116 -13.50 -9.69 19.91
CA HIS A 116 -12.91 -9.81 18.57
C HIS A 116 -12.16 -8.53 18.24
N ILE A 117 -11.04 -8.66 17.52
CA ILE A 117 -10.42 -7.53 16.82
C ILE A 117 -11.09 -7.48 15.46
N ASP A 118 -11.78 -6.38 15.17
CA ASP A 118 -12.24 -6.13 13.80
C ASP A 118 -11.02 -6.10 12.87
N PRO A 119 -11.07 -6.80 11.72
CA PRO A 119 -9.97 -6.76 10.77
C PRO A 119 -9.67 -5.30 10.45
N GLY A 120 -8.42 -4.90 10.65
CA GLY A 120 -7.98 -3.53 10.38
C GLY A 120 -8.41 -3.13 8.98
N MET A 121 -8.99 -1.94 8.86
CA MET A 121 -9.31 -1.33 7.57
C MET A 121 -8.07 -1.41 6.67
N PRO A 122 -8.20 -1.80 5.39
CA PRO A 122 -7.06 -1.78 4.48
C PRO A 122 -6.45 -0.38 4.48
N THR A 123 -5.19 -0.28 4.91
CA THR A 123 -4.47 0.99 5.04
C THR A 123 -4.00 1.53 3.70
N GLY A 124 -3.89 0.64 2.71
CA GLY A 124 -3.47 0.98 1.36
C GLY A 124 -4.62 1.35 0.42
N PHE A 125 -4.28 2.09 -0.63
CA PHE A 125 -5.21 2.54 -1.66
C PHE A 125 -4.67 2.18 -3.06
N ASP A 126 -5.57 1.95 -4.01
CA ASP A 126 -5.19 1.68 -5.41
C ASP A 126 -5.19 2.97 -6.24
N LEU A 127 -4.05 3.34 -6.83
CA LEU A 127 -3.95 4.45 -7.75
C LEU A 127 -4.11 3.98 -9.19
N THR A 128 -5.21 4.37 -9.81
CA THR A 128 -5.40 4.28 -11.27
C THR A 128 -5.02 5.60 -11.92
N VAL A 129 -4.24 5.55 -13.00
CA VAL A 129 -3.87 6.74 -13.77
C VAL A 129 -4.48 6.67 -15.16
N ASN A 130 -5.37 7.62 -15.47
CA ASN A 130 -6.08 7.74 -16.76
C ASN A 130 -5.28 8.56 -17.78
#